data_AF-A0A942GZK6-F1
#
_entry.id   AF-A0A942GZK6-F1
#
_cell.length_a   1.000
_cell.length_b   1.000
_cell.length_c   1.000
_cell.angle_alpha   90.00
_cell.angle_beta   90.00
_cell.angle_gamma   90.00
#
_symmetry.space_group_name_H-M   'P 1'
#
loop_
_entity.id
_entity.type
_entity.pdbx_description
1 polymer ?
#
loop_
_entity_poly.entity_id
_entity_poly.type
_entity_poly.pdbx_seq_one_letter_code
_entity_poly.pdbx_strand_id
1 'polypeptide(L)'
;MKMAGARPWLRACFAFLCVSLASQEPRLTLWCRDASGVMIQGSMNDAPMPVGSLQKPFVAEAWAATHEGDPPRIRCGPESGCWLPAGHGELGLAAALARSCNTYYRVLAAQVPLPDLGSALEGAGFTRAPRTPGEAIGLPGADGPLRVRPSSLLAAYARLVKEPWNRHDEVRGLVLAGLREAALDGTAKGIGRRGFWAKTGTVPSPDGNPLHTCGLALAVDDTGWALLARLDPGTGREAAMAMADALARLRPWSKGHGPAVRGVEGIEHSQVRVRLFDLLGPRAWEARNLGPAPVRFNHAFLGPGGATVLHRGDQLGPGLLELRDPESGARRRLQGRIALGAHLVATMDARAYVEGVVAAELPNGAPALQEQLGAAVLRFLAHGPRHKDADVCDNTHCAWFVGRGPRLEWHDARHALAGSDEPFAFGEAAWDRIARAAHEPGPSQWTAHCGGEPLSPHAIWGGADRAVTPCPRHDASRSDPWSRQWRAASLSKTFGGPVESLAVTWPNGVWTLRVKLPSRSLELSYDEAHRRLAAVLGWDAMPSPADRVEADGNGFTATGRGSGHRVGLCLGE
;
A
#
# COMPACT_ATOMS: atom_id res chain seq x y z
N MET A 1 92.42 -7.51 -22.61
CA MET A 1 92.25 -6.30 -21.77
C MET A 1 90.76 -5.98 -21.72
N LYS A 2 90.17 -6.02 -20.52
CA LYS A 2 88.85 -5.53 -20.06
C LYS A 2 87.56 -5.75 -20.89
N MET A 3 86.66 -6.49 -20.21
CA MET A 3 85.22 -6.26 -19.98
C MET A 3 84.18 -6.50 -21.09
N ALA A 4 83.45 -7.61 -20.88
CA ALA A 4 82.01 -7.71 -20.62
C ALA A 4 80.98 -7.08 -21.57
N GLY A 5 80.06 -7.92 -22.07
CA GLY A 5 78.78 -7.49 -22.63
C GLY A 5 77.88 -8.65 -23.05
N ALA A 6 76.84 -8.90 -22.23
CA ALA A 6 75.44 -9.30 -22.55
C ALA A 6 75.19 -10.39 -23.63
N ARG A 7 74.35 -11.43 -23.50
CA ARG A 7 73.24 -11.84 -22.60
C ARG A 7 73.12 -13.37 -22.70
N PRO A 8 72.56 -14.10 -21.71
CA PRO A 8 71.88 -15.35 -22.01
C PRO A 8 70.41 -15.31 -21.62
N TRP A 9 69.61 -15.95 -22.47
CA TRP A 9 68.29 -16.45 -22.15
C TRP A 9 68.33 -17.32 -20.89
N LEU A 10 67.33 -17.19 -20.02
CA LEU A 10 66.72 -18.33 -19.32
C LEU A 10 65.40 -17.91 -18.66
N ARG A 11 64.35 -18.65 -19.04
CA ARG A 11 63.16 -19.08 -18.29
C ARG A 11 62.92 -18.42 -16.92
N ALA A 12 61.77 -17.78 -16.75
CA ALA A 12 61.16 -17.59 -15.44
C ALA A 12 59.64 -17.82 -15.49
N CYS A 13 59.26 -18.80 -14.68
CA CYS A 13 57.96 -19.21 -14.18
C CYS A 13 56.80 -18.21 -14.28
N PHE A 14 55.67 -18.70 -14.81
CA PHE A 14 54.33 -18.18 -14.54
C PHE A 14 54.05 -18.26 -13.02
N ALA A 15 54.27 -17.15 -12.32
CA ALA A 15 53.65 -16.92 -11.02
C ALA A 15 52.27 -16.32 -11.28
N PHE A 16 51.23 -17.12 -11.13
CA PHE A 16 49.86 -16.64 -10.93
C PHE A 16 49.86 -15.79 -9.66
N LEU A 17 49.97 -14.46 -9.80
CA LEU A 17 49.60 -13.55 -8.73
C LEU A 17 48.07 -13.56 -8.66
N CYS A 18 47.53 -14.47 -7.86
CA CYS A 18 46.18 -14.30 -7.31
C CYS A 18 46.23 -13.04 -6.44
N VAL A 19 45.96 -11.88 -7.05
CA VAL A 19 45.55 -10.69 -6.30
C VAL A 19 44.26 -11.09 -5.64
N SER A 20 44.33 -11.31 -4.34
CA SER A 20 43.19 -11.52 -3.48
C SER A 20 42.30 -10.29 -3.60
N LEU A 21 41.27 -10.36 -4.44
CA LEU A 21 40.12 -9.46 -4.40
C LEU A 21 39.42 -9.76 -3.08
N ALA A 22 39.94 -9.21 -1.99
CA ALA A 22 39.22 -9.17 -0.73
C ALA A 22 37.95 -8.36 -1.01
N SER A 23 36.82 -9.06 -1.14
CA SER A 23 35.51 -8.43 -1.20
C SER A 23 35.36 -7.62 0.08
N GLN A 24 35.42 -6.29 -0.01
CA GLN A 24 35.11 -5.46 1.13
C GLN A 24 33.67 -5.77 1.55
N GLU A 25 33.49 -6.20 2.80
CA GLU A 25 32.14 -6.45 3.32
C GLU A 25 31.33 -5.14 3.29
N PRO A 26 30.06 -5.18 2.86
CA PRO A 26 29.22 -3.99 2.80
C PRO A 26 29.07 -3.36 4.18
N ARG A 27 29.55 -2.12 4.32
CA ARG A 27 29.46 -1.36 5.56
C ARG A 27 28.20 -0.48 5.55
N LEU A 28 27.29 -0.74 6.48
CA LEU A 28 26.11 0.09 6.72
C LEU A 28 26.41 1.17 7.76
N THR A 29 26.20 2.43 7.39
CA THR A 29 26.24 3.58 8.29
C THR A 29 24.85 4.20 8.39
N LEU A 30 24.44 4.58 9.59
CA LEU A 30 23.11 5.12 9.87
C LEU A 30 23.23 6.51 10.52
N TRP A 31 22.23 7.36 10.28
CA TRP A 31 21.99 8.61 11.00
C TRP A 31 20.48 8.73 11.27
N CYS A 32 20.11 8.98 12.51
CA CYS A 32 18.74 8.97 12.98
C CYS A 32 18.42 10.28 13.71
N ARG A 33 17.36 10.93 13.27
CA ARG A 33 16.79 12.15 13.87
C ARG A 33 15.46 11.80 14.51
N ASP A 34 15.27 12.18 15.77
CA ASP A 34 13.99 12.00 16.44
C ASP A 34 12.93 13.05 16.08
N ALA A 35 11.69 12.86 16.54
CA ALA A 35 10.59 13.79 16.26
C ALA A 35 10.76 15.16 16.94
N SER A 36 11.57 15.25 18.01
CA SER A 36 11.95 16.51 18.65
C SER A 36 13.08 17.23 17.91
N GLY A 37 13.73 16.54 16.98
CA GLY A 37 14.81 17.06 16.16
C GLY A 37 16.21 16.76 16.68
N VAL A 38 16.33 15.90 17.69
CA VAL A 38 17.62 15.46 18.25
C VAL A 38 18.18 14.30 17.43
N MET A 39 19.48 14.31 17.18
CA MET A 39 20.16 13.16 16.57
C MET A 39 20.33 12.05 17.61
N ILE A 40 19.60 10.95 17.48
CA ILE A 40 19.54 9.87 18.49
C ILE A 40 20.40 8.66 18.15
N GLN A 41 20.89 8.55 16.93
CA GLN A 41 21.90 7.56 16.54
C GLN A 41 22.68 8.05 15.33
N GLY A 42 24.00 7.87 15.32
CA GLY A 42 24.77 8.03 14.09
C GLY A 42 26.24 7.69 14.22
N SER A 43 26.88 7.44 13.08
CA SER A 43 28.34 7.60 12.97
C SER A 43 28.69 9.01 13.48
N MET A 44 29.71 9.14 14.34
CA MET A 44 30.17 10.44 14.85
C MET A 44 30.63 11.40 13.72
N ASN A 45 30.69 10.92 12.48
CA ASN A 45 31.00 11.71 11.31
C ASN A 45 29.73 12.25 10.62
N ASP A 46 29.44 13.53 10.84
CA ASP A 46 28.40 14.31 10.14
C ASP A 46 29.00 15.19 9.01
N ALA A 47 30.13 14.76 8.42
CA ALA A 47 30.76 15.50 7.33
C ALA A 47 29.87 15.52 6.07
N PRO A 48 29.87 16.62 5.29
CA PRO A 48 29.12 16.71 4.05
C PRO A 48 29.51 15.62 3.04
N MET A 49 28.49 14.91 2.53
CA MET A 49 28.67 13.82 1.57
C MET A 49 27.71 13.96 0.38
N PRO A 50 28.05 13.38 -0.78
CA PRO A 50 27.13 13.33 -1.91
C PRO A 50 25.98 12.36 -1.64
N VAL A 51 24.78 12.73 -2.10
CA VAL A 51 23.54 11.99 -1.80
C VAL A 51 22.72 11.62 -3.05
N GLY A 52 23.23 11.98 -4.23
CA GLY A 52 22.61 11.66 -5.52
C GLY A 52 21.16 12.13 -5.59
N SER A 53 20.26 11.25 -6.04
CA SER A 53 18.84 11.55 -6.25
C SER A 53 18.02 11.90 -5.00
N LEU A 54 18.61 11.91 -3.80
CA LEU A 54 17.95 12.46 -2.59
C LEU A 54 17.68 13.97 -2.69
N GLN A 55 18.27 14.67 -3.68
CA GLN A 55 18.07 16.10 -3.97
C GLN A 55 16.75 16.45 -4.66
N LYS A 56 16.16 15.49 -5.39
CA LYS A 56 15.05 15.73 -6.32
C LYS A 56 13.79 16.37 -5.71
N PRO A 57 13.37 16.06 -4.46
CA PRO A 57 12.24 16.76 -3.85
C PRO A 57 12.41 18.28 -3.80
N PHE A 58 13.64 18.77 -3.55
CA PHE A 58 13.93 20.20 -3.43
C PHE A 58 14.00 20.90 -4.80
N VAL A 59 14.22 20.15 -5.89
CA VAL A 59 14.01 20.67 -7.26
C VAL A 59 12.52 20.93 -7.52
N ALA A 60 11.65 20.04 -7.04
CA ALA A 60 10.20 20.24 -7.16
C ALA A 60 9.71 21.41 -6.29
N GLU A 61 10.32 21.62 -5.12
CA GLU A 61 10.09 22.80 -4.29
C GLU A 61 10.47 24.10 -5.00
N ALA A 62 11.66 24.15 -5.62
CA ALA A 62 12.10 25.31 -6.39
C ALA A 62 11.17 25.58 -7.60
N TRP A 63 10.70 24.52 -8.26
CA TRP A 63 9.74 24.63 -9.36
C TRP A 63 8.41 25.20 -8.88
N ALA A 64 7.87 24.66 -7.79
CA ALA A 64 6.63 25.14 -7.16
C ALA A 64 6.72 26.59 -6.68
N ALA A 65 7.92 27.07 -6.30
CA ALA A 65 8.11 28.46 -5.90
C ALA A 65 8.07 29.46 -7.09
N THR A 66 8.37 28.99 -8.30
CA THR A 66 8.64 29.83 -9.48
C THR A 66 7.62 29.67 -10.60
N HIS A 67 6.73 28.67 -10.54
CA HIS A 67 5.76 28.35 -11.59
C HIS A 67 4.34 28.31 -11.03
N GLU A 68 3.38 28.67 -11.88
CA GLU A 68 1.95 28.46 -11.64
C GLU A 68 1.45 27.21 -12.37
N GLY A 69 0.49 26.50 -11.77
CA GLY A 69 -0.18 25.36 -12.37
C GLY A 69 0.46 23.99 -12.10
N ASP A 70 -0.01 22.99 -12.83
CA ASP A 70 0.39 21.60 -12.62
C ASP A 70 1.81 21.31 -13.18
N PRO A 71 2.64 20.51 -12.48
CA PRO A 71 3.90 20.02 -13.01
C PRO A 71 3.71 19.24 -14.32
N PRO A 72 4.66 19.33 -15.26
CA PRO A 72 4.52 18.75 -16.60
C PRO A 72 4.45 17.22 -16.56
N ARG A 73 3.82 16.62 -17.56
CA ARG A 73 3.99 15.18 -17.87
C ARG A 73 5.10 15.02 -18.90
N ILE A 74 6.05 14.12 -18.65
CA ILE A 74 7.25 13.97 -19.47
C ILE A 74 7.40 12.51 -19.91
N ARG A 75 7.66 12.31 -21.20
CA ARG A 75 8.01 11.00 -21.76
C ARG A 75 9.50 10.72 -21.58
N CYS A 76 9.81 9.65 -20.86
CA CYS A 76 11.14 9.11 -20.64
C CYS A 76 11.32 7.85 -21.51
N GLY A 77 12.10 7.96 -22.59
CA GLY A 77 12.44 6.85 -23.49
C GLY A 77 13.94 6.53 -23.54
N PRO A 78 14.38 5.62 -24.41
CA PRO A 78 15.78 5.16 -24.48
C PRO A 78 16.81 6.27 -24.72
N GLU A 79 16.47 7.24 -25.57
CA GLU A 79 17.35 8.37 -25.93
C GLU A 79 17.48 9.44 -24.84
N SER A 80 16.75 9.31 -23.73
CA SER A 80 16.63 10.38 -22.74
C SER A 80 17.79 10.46 -21.72
N GLY A 81 18.74 9.53 -21.79
CA GLY A 81 19.86 9.45 -20.85
C GLY A 81 19.41 9.23 -19.40
N CYS A 82 18.30 8.51 -19.21
CA CYS A 82 17.85 8.05 -17.90
C CYS A 82 18.71 6.88 -17.41
N TRP A 83 18.72 6.61 -16.11
CA TRP A 83 19.44 5.46 -15.56
C TRP A 83 18.82 4.11 -15.98
N LEU A 84 17.53 4.10 -16.36
CA LEU A 84 16.84 2.94 -16.92
C LEU A 84 16.94 3.00 -18.44
N PRO A 85 17.65 2.05 -19.10
CA PRO A 85 17.89 2.11 -20.55
C PRO A 85 16.63 2.10 -21.41
N ALA A 86 15.56 1.42 -20.99
CA ALA A 86 14.29 1.41 -21.72
C ALA A 86 13.50 2.73 -21.55
N GLY A 87 13.87 3.58 -20.60
CA GLY A 87 13.04 4.66 -20.12
C GLY A 87 11.87 4.18 -19.27
N HIS A 88 11.07 5.12 -18.77
CA HIS A 88 9.95 4.85 -17.86
C HIS A 88 8.58 5.12 -18.49
N GLY A 89 8.53 5.42 -19.79
CA GLY A 89 7.31 5.85 -20.45
C GLY A 89 6.92 7.28 -20.07
N GLU A 90 5.63 7.61 -20.14
CA GLU A 90 5.12 8.92 -19.76
C GLU A 90 4.84 8.98 -18.25
N LEU A 91 5.39 9.98 -17.58
CA LEU A 91 5.31 10.14 -16.13
C LEU A 91 4.91 11.57 -15.73
N GLY A 92 4.11 11.70 -14.68
CA GLY A 92 3.98 12.93 -13.89
C GLY A 92 4.91 12.94 -12.68
N LEU A 93 4.91 14.04 -11.92
CA LEU A 93 5.85 14.30 -10.80
C LEU A 93 5.96 13.14 -9.79
N ALA A 94 4.81 12.65 -9.28
CA ALA A 94 4.79 11.61 -8.25
C ALA A 94 5.47 10.31 -8.74
N ALA A 95 5.05 9.80 -9.90
CA ALA A 95 5.61 8.59 -10.49
C ALA A 95 7.10 8.77 -10.88
N ALA A 96 7.47 9.96 -11.37
CA ALA A 96 8.87 10.28 -11.67
C ALA A 96 9.76 10.27 -10.41
N LEU A 97 9.26 10.77 -9.28
CA LEU A 97 9.98 10.71 -8.01
C LEU A 97 10.09 9.27 -7.50
N ALA A 98 9.00 8.50 -7.57
CA ALA A 98 8.92 7.11 -7.13
C ALA A 98 9.90 6.18 -7.88
N ARG A 99 10.03 6.39 -9.20
CA ARG A 99 10.97 5.65 -10.07
C ARG A 99 12.35 6.33 -10.17
N SER A 100 12.55 7.44 -9.48
CA SER A 100 13.77 8.26 -9.53
C SER A 100 14.19 8.60 -10.98
N CYS A 101 13.25 8.95 -11.84
CA CYS A 101 13.52 9.27 -13.25
C CYS A 101 14.48 10.47 -13.36
N ASN A 102 15.57 10.34 -14.11
CA ASN A 102 16.51 11.46 -14.33
C ASN A 102 15.99 12.42 -15.40
N THR A 103 15.38 11.90 -16.45
CA THR A 103 14.83 12.69 -17.56
C THR A 103 13.80 13.70 -17.10
N TYR A 104 12.80 13.24 -16.33
CA TYR A 104 11.76 14.10 -15.79
C TYR A 104 12.37 15.26 -14.99
N TYR A 105 13.27 14.94 -14.06
CA TYR A 105 13.85 15.93 -13.17
C TYR A 105 14.87 16.85 -13.84
N ARG A 106 15.55 16.42 -14.91
CA ARG A 106 16.38 17.33 -15.73
C ARG A 106 15.51 18.39 -16.41
N VAL A 107 14.38 17.98 -16.98
CA VAL A 107 13.43 18.92 -17.61
C VAL A 107 12.82 19.84 -16.56
N LEU A 108 12.39 19.29 -15.42
CA LEU A 108 11.84 20.09 -14.33
C LEU A 108 12.87 21.13 -13.82
N ALA A 109 14.12 20.70 -13.57
CA ALA A 109 15.19 21.60 -13.14
C ALA A 109 15.55 22.63 -14.22
N ALA A 110 15.50 22.29 -15.51
CA ALA A 110 15.80 23.22 -16.59
C ALA A 110 14.75 24.34 -16.75
N GLN A 111 13.54 24.15 -16.21
CA GLN A 111 12.51 25.19 -16.18
C GLN A 111 12.72 26.19 -15.04
N VAL A 112 13.51 25.84 -14.02
CA VAL A 112 13.76 26.69 -12.85
C VAL A 112 15.06 27.48 -13.03
N PRO A 113 15.08 28.80 -12.80
CA PRO A 113 16.33 29.56 -12.79
C PRO A 113 17.34 28.98 -11.78
N LEU A 114 18.62 28.92 -12.16
CA LEU A 114 19.68 28.36 -11.31
C LEU A 114 19.77 29.00 -9.91
N PRO A 115 19.58 30.33 -9.73
CA PRO A 115 19.55 30.93 -8.39
C PRO A 115 18.45 30.38 -7.49
N ASP A 116 17.26 30.11 -8.04
CA ASP A 116 16.13 29.56 -7.29
C ASP A 116 16.35 28.08 -6.91
N LEU A 117 16.94 27.29 -7.82
CA LEU A 117 17.44 25.95 -7.48
C LEU A 117 18.51 25.99 -6.37
N GLY A 118 19.41 26.98 -6.44
CA GLY A 118 20.41 27.24 -5.42
C GLY A 118 19.77 27.52 -4.06
N SER A 119 18.82 28.46 -4.01
CA SER A 119 18.12 28.82 -2.78
C SER A 119 17.38 27.64 -2.14
N ALA A 120 16.70 26.80 -2.94
CA ALA A 120 16.00 25.63 -2.42
C ALA A 120 16.96 24.57 -1.86
N LEU A 121 18.07 24.30 -2.57
CA LEU A 121 19.08 23.35 -2.11
C LEU A 121 19.86 23.87 -0.89
N GLU A 122 20.20 25.15 -0.84
CA GLU A 122 20.82 25.77 0.33
C GLU A 122 19.87 25.72 1.54
N GLY A 123 18.57 25.96 1.35
CA GLY A 123 17.54 25.77 2.39
C GLY A 123 17.46 24.32 2.90
N ALA A 124 17.74 23.34 2.04
CA ALA A 124 17.87 21.92 2.42
C ALA A 124 19.25 21.56 3.03
N GLY A 125 20.17 22.50 3.12
CA GLY A 125 21.49 22.36 3.76
C GLY A 125 22.63 21.92 2.84
N PHE A 126 22.46 22.01 1.52
CA PHE A 126 23.53 21.69 0.57
C PHE A 126 24.64 22.76 0.61
N THR A 127 25.89 22.32 0.44
CA THR A 127 27.06 23.18 0.70
C THR A 127 27.33 24.23 -0.37
N ARG A 128 26.65 24.16 -1.52
CA ARG A 128 26.76 25.12 -2.62
C ARG A 128 25.54 25.02 -3.55
N ALA A 129 25.28 26.08 -4.30
CA ALA A 129 24.33 26.06 -5.41
C ALA A 129 24.76 25.14 -6.57
N PRO A 130 23.80 24.57 -7.33
CA PRO A 130 24.08 23.83 -8.55
C PRO A 130 24.50 24.79 -9.68
N ARG A 131 25.45 24.36 -10.52
CA ARG A 131 25.80 25.11 -11.75
C ARG A 131 25.02 24.66 -12.97
N THR A 132 24.39 23.49 -12.89
CA THR A 132 23.60 22.91 -13.98
C THR A 132 22.34 22.24 -13.44
N PRO A 133 21.29 22.09 -14.27
CA PRO A 133 20.12 21.27 -13.92
C PRO A 133 20.48 19.83 -13.56
N GLY A 134 21.55 19.28 -14.18
CA GLY A 134 22.05 17.95 -13.87
C GLY A 134 22.59 17.82 -12.44
N GLU A 135 23.37 18.81 -12.00
CA GLU A 135 23.87 18.87 -10.63
C GLU A 135 22.73 18.91 -9.60
N ALA A 136 21.69 19.72 -9.87
CA ALA A 136 20.53 19.87 -8.99
C ALA A 136 19.76 18.56 -8.73
N ILE A 137 19.85 17.59 -9.64
CA ILE A 137 19.17 16.29 -9.51
C ILE A 137 20.10 15.18 -8.99
N GLY A 138 21.34 15.54 -8.64
CA GLY A 138 22.35 14.67 -8.08
C GLY A 138 23.25 13.95 -9.06
N LEU A 139 23.39 14.46 -10.29
CA LEU A 139 24.45 14.04 -11.20
C LEU A 139 25.74 14.82 -10.91
N PRO A 140 26.93 14.23 -11.12
CA PRO A 140 28.18 14.94 -10.91
C PRO A 140 28.34 16.09 -11.93
N GLY A 141 28.83 17.23 -11.43
CA GLY A 141 29.26 18.37 -12.25
C GLY A 141 30.78 18.45 -12.38
N ALA A 142 31.28 19.54 -12.99
CA ALA A 142 32.72 19.78 -13.16
C ALA A 142 33.49 19.83 -11.82
N ASP A 143 32.87 20.41 -10.79
CA ASP A 143 33.44 20.49 -9.44
C ASP A 143 33.07 19.26 -8.56
N GLY A 144 32.62 18.18 -9.19
CA GLY A 144 32.08 17.01 -8.51
C GLY A 144 30.64 17.18 -8.01
N PRO A 145 30.12 16.18 -7.28
CA PRO A 145 28.72 16.15 -6.83
C PRO A 145 28.46 17.16 -5.70
N LEU A 146 27.24 17.67 -5.64
CA LEU A 146 26.74 18.44 -4.50
C LEU A 146 26.75 17.60 -3.22
N ARG A 147 27.05 18.25 -2.11
CA ARG A 147 27.21 17.63 -0.79
C ARG A 147 26.28 18.25 0.24
N VAL A 148 25.84 17.45 1.19
CA VAL A 148 24.99 17.85 2.31
C VAL A 148 25.39 17.07 3.56
N ARG A 149 25.25 17.70 4.74
CA ARG A 149 25.44 17.00 6.01
C ARG A 149 24.26 16.05 6.26
N PRO A 150 24.50 14.80 6.69
CA PRO A 150 23.44 13.86 7.08
C PRO A 150 22.35 14.50 7.98
N SER A 151 22.77 15.23 9.01
CA SER A 151 21.87 15.92 9.95
C SER A 151 20.97 16.96 9.27
N SER A 152 21.53 17.77 8.37
CA SER A 152 20.80 18.80 7.62
C SER A 152 19.81 18.18 6.64
N LEU A 153 20.20 17.10 5.97
CA LEU A 153 19.32 16.38 5.04
C LEU A 153 18.12 15.75 5.77
N LEU A 154 18.35 15.13 6.93
CA LEU A 154 17.28 14.59 7.78
C LEU A 154 16.31 15.68 8.23
N ALA A 155 16.83 16.84 8.63
CA ALA A 155 15.99 17.98 9.01
C ALA A 155 15.18 18.49 7.82
N ALA A 156 15.76 18.58 6.63
CA ALA A 156 15.06 19.03 5.42
C ALA A 156 13.89 18.11 5.03
N TYR A 157 14.08 16.78 5.10
CA TYR A 157 12.99 15.83 4.85
C TYR A 157 11.92 15.85 5.94
N ALA A 158 12.29 16.05 7.21
CA ALA A 158 11.32 16.22 8.29
C ALA A 158 10.44 17.47 8.07
N ARG A 159 11.04 18.59 7.65
CA ARG A 159 10.29 19.81 7.28
C ARG A 159 9.39 19.56 6.07
N LEU A 160 9.90 18.92 5.01
CA LEU A 160 9.11 18.59 3.82
C LEU A 160 7.82 17.82 4.18
N VAL A 161 7.87 16.91 5.15
CA VAL A 161 6.67 16.18 5.60
C VAL A 161 5.76 17.03 6.48
N LYS A 162 6.31 17.83 7.39
CA LYS A 162 5.52 18.54 8.43
C LYS A 162 4.99 19.90 8.02
N GLU A 163 5.74 20.63 7.20
CA GLU A 163 5.51 22.04 6.92
C GLU A 163 4.91 22.20 5.52
N PRO A 164 3.71 22.80 5.40
CA PRO A 164 3.16 23.17 4.10
C PRO A 164 4.09 24.12 3.35
N TRP A 165 4.11 24.02 2.02
CA TRP A 165 4.79 25.02 1.20
C TRP A 165 3.95 26.29 1.15
N ASN A 166 4.63 27.45 1.21
CA ASN A 166 3.96 28.76 1.17
C ASN A 166 3.24 29.01 -0.16
N ARG A 167 3.66 28.32 -1.23
CA ARG A 167 3.05 28.35 -2.56
C ARG A 167 2.93 26.93 -3.08
N HIS A 168 1.83 26.66 -3.79
CA HIS A 168 1.60 25.40 -4.50
C HIS A 168 1.81 24.14 -3.64
N ASP A 169 1.18 24.11 -2.44
CA ASP A 169 1.22 22.96 -1.53
C ASP A 169 0.63 21.68 -2.15
N GLU A 170 -0.20 21.80 -3.20
CA GLU A 170 -0.63 20.69 -4.04
C GLU A 170 0.56 19.97 -4.71
N VAL A 171 1.61 20.70 -5.13
CA VAL A 171 2.84 20.12 -5.68
C VAL A 171 3.61 19.40 -4.59
N ARG A 172 3.65 19.94 -3.37
CA ARG A 172 4.17 19.21 -2.19
C ARG A 172 3.40 17.92 -1.98
N GLY A 173 2.07 17.95 -2.10
CA GLY A 173 1.21 16.77 -2.06
C GLY A 173 1.61 15.69 -3.07
N LEU A 174 1.97 16.07 -4.30
CA LEU A 174 2.49 15.16 -5.32
C LEU A 174 3.88 14.62 -4.98
N VAL A 175 4.77 15.43 -4.43
CA VAL A 175 6.09 14.99 -3.94
C VAL A 175 5.92 13.96 -2.82
N LEU A 176 5.07 14.23 -1.84
CA LEU A 176 4.75 13.33 -0.75
C LEU A 176 4.09 12.03 -1.27
N ALA A 177 3.22 12.10 -2.28
CA ALA A 177 2.67 10.92 -2.93
C ALA A 177 3.79 10.08 -3.60
N GLY A 178 4.70 10.73 -4.33
CA GLY A 178 5.82 10.06 -4.99
C GLY A 178 6.81 9.40 -4.01
N LEU A 179 7.09 10.04 -2.88
CA LEU A 179 7.93 9.45 -1.82
C LEU A 179 7.25 8.25 -1.11
N ARG A 180 5.92 8.27 -0.95
CA ARG A 180 5.16 7.10 -0.46
C ARG A 180 5.18 5.97 -1.47
N GLU A 181 4.93 6.27 -2.74
CA GLU A 181 4.99 5.28 -3.82
C GLU A 181 6.40 4.69 -3.98
N ALA A 182 7.45 5.51 -3.78
CA ALA A 182 8.83 5.05 -3.74
C ALA A 182 9.04 3.95 -2.69
N ALA A 183 8.45 4.11 -1.51
CA ALA A 183 8.52 3.15 -0.40
C ALA A 183 7.67 1.90 -0.63
N LEU A 184 6.56 2.02 -1.36
CA LEU A 184 5.63 0.91 -1.61
C LEU A 184 6.06 0.03 -2.78
N ASP A 185 6.39 0.63 -3.92
CA ASP A 185 6.65 -0.09 -5.17
C ASP A 185 7.79 0.52 -6.01
N GLY A 186 8.32 1.68 -5.63
CA GLY A 186 9.41 2.34 -6.34
C GLY A 186 10.81 1.93 -5.88
N THR A 187 11.76 2.86 -5.99
CA THR A 187 13.19 2.57 -5.75
C THR A 187 13.52 2.29 -4.27
N ALA A 188 12.64 2.67 -3.35
CA ALA A 188 12.81 2.46 -1.91
C ALA A 188 12.01 1.27 -1.36
N LYS A 189 11.36 0.46 -2.22
CA LYS A 189 10.54 -0.70 -1.82
C LYS A 189 11.24 -1.71 -0.92
N GLY A 190 12.57 -1.75 -0.97
CA GLY A 190 13.41 -2.58 -0.11
C GLY A 190 13.24 -2.32 1.38
N ILE A 191 12.76 -1.13 1.77
CA ILE A 191 12.40 -0.81 3.15
C ILE A 191 11.31 -1.77 3.69
N GLY A 192 10.41 -2.22 2.82
CA GLY A 192 9.38 -3.22 3.14
C GLY A 192 8.39 -2.80 4.23
N ARG A 193 8.28 -1.50 4.51
CA ARG A 193 7.48 -0.94 5.62
C ARG A 193 6.61 0.22 5.14
N ARG A 194 5.38 0.24 5.63
CA ARG A 194 4.38 1.30 5.38
C ARG A 194 4.54 2.42 6.40
N GLY A 195 3.89 3.56 6.15
CA GLY A 195 3.92 4.71 7.05
C GLY A 195 5.12 5.64 6.85
N PHE A 196 6.05 5.29 5.96
CA PHE A 196 7.17 6.15 5.60
C PHE A 196 7.01 6.78 4.22
N TRP A 197 7.49 8.01 4.13
CA TRP A 197 7.96 8.60 2.89
C TRP A 197 9.43 8.25 2.72
N ALA A 198 9.81 7.72 1.57
CA ALA A 198 11.18 7.30 1.36
C ALA A 198 11.76 7.76 0.04
N LYS A 199 13.09 7.93 0.02
CA LYS A 199 13.84 8.20 -1.20
C LYS A 199 15.16 7.46 -1.17
N THR A 200 15.63 7.07 -2.34
CA THR A 200 16.97 6.52 -2.52
C THR A 200 17.85 7.39 -3.39
N GLY A 201 19.16 7.25 -3.21
CA GLY A 201 20.20 7.86 -4.03
C GLY A 201 21.34 6.86 -4.25
N THR A 202 22.01 6.95 -5.38
CA THR A 202 23.23 6.20 -5.68
C THR A 202 24.27 7.21 -6.14
N VAL A 203 25.48 7.10 -5.59
CA VAL A 203 26.61 7.96 -5.94
C VAL A 203 27.83 7.09 -6.26
N PRO A 204 28.83 7.60 -7.00
CA PRO A 204 30.10 6.89 -7.17
C PRO A 204 30.75 6.57 -5.81
N SER A 205 31.42 5.42 -5.72
CA SER A 205 32.15 5.05 -4.50
C SER A 205 33.31 6.02 -4.22
N PRO A 206 33.63 6.30 -2.95
CA PRO A 206 34.79 7.13 -2.58
C PRO A 206 36.14 6.48 -2.92
N ASP A 207 36.18 5.16 -3.15
CA ASP A 207 37.41 4.41 -3.45
C ASP A 207 37.98 4.70 -4.85
N GLY A 208 37.26 5.48 -5.66
CA GLY A 208 37.66 5.84 -7.02
C GLY A 208 37.48 4.73 -8.05
N ASN A 209 36.93 3.57 -7.65
CA ASN A 209 36.62 2.49 -8.58
C ASN A 209 35.32 2.83 -9.33
N PRO A 210 35.34 3.01 -10.66
CA PRO A 210 34.17 3.39 -11.43
C PRO A 210 33.07 2.31 -11.46
N LEU A 211 33.40 1.07 -11.09
CA LEU A 211 32.44 -0.04 -10.98
C LEU A 211 31.77 -0.12 -9.62
N HIS A 212 32.26 0.62 -8.61
CA HIS A 212 31.69 0.63 -7.28
C HIS A 212 30.83 1.87 -7.07
N THR A 213 29.69 1.68 -6.41
CA THR A 213 28.81 2.77 -5.99
C THR A 213 28.63 2.75 -4.48
N CYS A 214 28.19 3.88 -3.95
CA CYS A 214 27.67 3.99 -2.60
C CYS A 214 26.16 4.24 -2.66
N GLY A 215 25.42 3.45 -1.89
CA GLY A 215 23.97 3.47 -1.84
C GLY A 215 23.47 4.30 -0.67
N LEU A 216 22.45 5.12 -0.90
CA LEU A 216 21.77 5.85 0.16
C LEU A 216 20.27 5.62 0.14
N ALA A 217 19.68 5.54 1.33
CA ALA A 217 18.24 5.47 1.51
C ALA A 217 17.82 6.32 2.71
N LEU A 218 16.77 7.10 2.54
CA LEU A 218 16.18 7.95 3.58
C LEU A 218 14.73 7.55 3.76
N ALA A 219 14.31 7.41 5.02
CA ALA A 219 12.92 7.22 5.42
C ALA A 219 12.53 8.29 6.44
N VAL A 220 11.34 8.86 6.31
CA VAL A 220 10.76 9.84 7.23
C VAL A 220 9.28 9.55 7.46
N ASP A 221 8.79 9.73 8.70
CA ASP A 221 7.37 9.56 9.07
C ASP A 221 6.67 10.92 9.28
N ASP A 222 5.38 10.88 9.62
CA ASP A 222 4.51 12.05 9.76
C ASP A 222 4.81 12.87 11.00
N THR A 223 5.49 12.29 11.97
CA THR A 223 5.97 12.97 13.18
C THR A 223 7.23 13.81 12.91
N GLY A 224 7.91 13.56 11.78
CA GLY A 224 9.20 14.12 11.41
C GLY A 224 10.39 13.32 11.93
N TRP A 225 10.15 12.10 12.42
CA TRP A 225 11.25 11.17 12.67
C TRP A 225 11.86 10.74 11.34
N ALA A 226 13.19 10.69 11.26
CA ALA A 226 13.87 10.32 10.03
C ALA A 226 15.12 9.46 10.25
N LEU A 227 15.37 8.54 9.33
CA LEU A 227 16.56 7.69 9.27
C LEU A 227 17.18 7.75 7.89
N LEU A 228 18.48 8.01 7.85
CA LEU A 228 19.31 7.97 6.66
C LEU A 228 20.30 6.82 6.80
N ALA A 229 20.38 6.00 5.77
CA ALA A 229 21.31 4.90 5.65
C ALA A 229 22.25 5.12 4.47
N ARG A 230 23.52 4.75 4.68
CA ARG A 230 24.56 4.69 3.65
C ARG A 230 25.14 3.28 3.64
N LEU A 231 25.18 2.65 2.48
CA LEU A 231 25.78 1.34 2.24
C LEU A 231 26.98 1.48 1.32
N ASP A 232 28.12 0.93 1.74
CA ASP A 232 29.41 1.06 1.05
C ASP A 232 30.13 -0.30 0.98
N PRO A 233 30.30 -0.91 -0.21
CA PRO A 233 29.68 -0.54 -1.50
C PRO A 233 28.18 -0.91 -1.55
N GLY A 234 27.43 -0.29 -2.46
CA GLY A 234 26.04 -0.65 -2.76
C GLY A 234 25.28 0.38 -3.60
N THR A 235 24.04 0.08 -3.92
CA THR A 235 23.08 0.96 -4.60
C THR A 235 22.06 1.52 -3.62
N GLY A 236 21.36 2.61 -3.98
CA GLY A 236 20.30 3.15 -3.13
C GLY A 236 19.19 2.14 -2.81
N ARG A 237 18.90 1.20 -3.73
CA ARG A 237 17.94 0.11 -3.50
C ARG A 237 18.45 -0.88 -2.46
N GLU A 238 19.73 -1.26 -2.52
CA GLU A 238 20.35 -2.16 -1.53
C GLU A 238 20.48 -1.48 -0.17
N ALA A 239 20.80 -0.18 -0.13
CA ALA A 239 20.79 0.60 1.12
C ALA A 239 19.39 0.63 1.76
N ALA A 240 18.33 0.75 0.95
CA ALA A 240 16.94 0.67 1.41
C ALA A 240 16.60 -0.71 2.00
N MET A 241 17.13 -1.80 1.42
CA MET A 241 17.00 -3.15 1.98
C MET A 241 17.79 -3.31 3.28
N ALA A 242 19.05 -2.87 3.29
CA ALA A 242 19.95 -3.00 4.43
C ALA A 242 19.48 -2.21 5.66
N MET A 243 18.81 -1.06 5.46
CA MET A 243 18.29 -0.26 6.58
C MET A 243 17.02 -0.81 7.23
N ALA A 244 16.33 -1.79 6.60
CA ALA A 244 15.01 -2.24 7.04
C ALA A 244 14.99 -2.77 8.48
N ASP A 245 16.04 -3.50 8.89
CA ASP A 245 16.16 -4.01 10.26
C ASP A 245 16.48 -2.91 11.27
N ALA A 246 17.30 -1.93 10.89
CA ALA A 246 17.58 -0.79 11.76
C ALA A 246 16.33 0.07 11.95
N LEU A 247 15.59 0.31 10.88
CA LEU A 247 14.29 0.96 10.91
C LEU A 247 13.32 0.21 11.83
N ALA A 248 13.32 -1.12 11.77
CA ALA A 248 12.54 -1.98 12.68
C ALA A 248 12.87 -1.83 14.14
N ARG A 249 14.16 -1.66 14.47
CA ARG A 249 14.61 -1.54 15.86
C ARG A 249 14.38 -0.14 16.42
N LEU A 250 14.64 0.90 15.61
CA LEU A 250 14.63 2.30 16.05
C LEU A 250 13.26 2.95 15.99
N ARG A 251 12.40 2.46 15.09
CA ARG A 251 10.97 2.78 15.08
C ARG A 251 10.19 1.48 15.06
N PRO A 252 10.10 0.76 16.19
CA PRO A 252 9.44 -0.55 16.24
C PRO A 252 7.95 -0.50 15.94
N TRP A 253 7.30 0.65 16.11
CA TRP A 253 5.93 0.93 15.67
C TRP A 253 5.76 0.86 14.15
N SER A 254 6.88 0.98 13.41
CA SER A 254 6.92 0.90 11.94
C SER A 254 7.15 -0.52 11.40
N LYS A 255 7.03 -1.55 12.26
CA LYS A 255 6.96 -2.96 11.85
C LYS A 255 6.04 -3.10 10.65
N GLY A 256 6.48 -3.91 9.69
CA GLY A 256 5.70 -4.37 8.55
C GLY A 256 4.40 -4.97 9.06
N HIS A 257 3.46 -4.09 9.26
CA HIS A 257 2.05 -4.34 9.36
C HIS A 257 1.53 -3.67 8.07
N GLY A 258 0.46 -4.13 7.44
CA GLY A 258 -0.83 -3.85 8.04
C GLY A 258 -0.94 -2.34 8.36
N PRO A 259 -2.05 -1.67 8.06
CA PRO A 259 -2.27 -0.38 8.70
C PRO A 259 -2.09 -0.56 10.23
N ALA A 260 -1.75 0.51 10.94
CA ALA A 260 -1.44 0.45 12.36
C ALA A 260 -2.57 -0.30 13.08
N VAL A 261 -2.24 -1.39 13.78
CA VAL A 261 -3.07 -1.86 14.88
C VAL A 261 -3.12 -0.70 15.87
N ARG A 262 -4.12 0.20 15.78
CA ARG A 262 -4.62 0.89 16.96
C ARG A 262 -4.71 -0.21 17.99
N GLY A 263 -4.03 -0.07 19.14
CA GLY A 263 -4.34 -0.97 20.25
C GLY A 263 -5.86 -1.04 20.36
N VAL A 264 -6.41 -2.21 20.66
CA VAL A 264 -7.88 -2.34 20.77
C VAL A 264 -8.43 -1.33 21.78
N GLU A 265 -7.59 -0.81 22.67
CA GLU A 265 -7.85 0.33 23.55
C GLU A 265 -8.50 1.52 22.82
N GLY A 266 -9.79 1.74 23.08
CA GLY A 266 -10.59 2.84 22.57
C GLY A 266 -11.13 2.64 21.15
N ILE A 267 -10.92 1.48 20.52
CA ILE A 267 -11.47 1.22 19.17
C ILE A 267 -12.99 1.12 19.20
N GLU A 268 -13.56 0.58 20.28
CA GLU A 268 -14.98 0.45 20.58
C GLU A 268 -15.70 1.80 20.68
N HIS A 269 -14.96 2.86 20.98
CA HIS A 269 -15.45 4.24 21.04
C HIS A 269 -15.04 5.09 19.83
N SER A 270 -14.33 4.50 18.86
CA SER A 270 -13.81 5.23 17.71
C SER A 270 -14.86 5.43 16.61
N GLN A 271 -14.62 6.43 15.77
CA GLN A 271 -15.33 6.58 14.51
C GLN A 271 -14.69 5.68 13.45
N VAL A 272 -15.54 5.04 12.66
CA VAL A 272 -15.18 4.18 11.52
C VAL A 272 -15.69 4.84 10.23
N ARG A 273 -14.78 5.03 9.28
CA ARG A 273 -15.09 5.49 7.92
C ARG A 273 -15.23 4.30 6.98
N VAL A 274 -16.38 4.17 6.35
CA VAL A 274 -16.74 3.06 5.46
C VAL A 274 -16.98 3.60 4.05
N ARG A 275 -16.24 3.11 3.05
CA ARG A 275 -16.64 3.31 1.65
C ARG A 275 -17.88 2.47 1.36
N LEU A 276 -18.91 3.12 0.87
CA LEU A 276 -20.17 2.48 0.50
C LEU A 276 -20.26 2.32 -1.01
N PHE A 277 -20.77 1.17 -1.44
CA PHE A 277 -21.10 0.86 -2.82
C PHE A 277 -19.92 1.02 -3.80
N ASP A 278 -18.70 0.68 -3.34
CA ASP A 278 -17.46 0.93 -4.11
C ASP A 278 -17.47 0.20 -5.48
N LEU A 279 -18.23 -0.90 -5.60
CA LEU A 279 -18.41 -1.66 -6.85
C LEU A 279 -19.35 -0.98 -7.87
N LEU A 280 -20.24 -0.08 -7.45
CA LEU A 280 -21.19 0.60 -8.36
C LEU A 280 -20.58 1.87 -9.00
N GLY A 281 -19.45 2.34 -8.45
CA GLY A 281 -18.78 3.55 -8.86
C GLY A 281 -19.50 4.83 -8.42
N PRO A 282 -18.91 6.01 -8.68
CA PRO A 282 -19.51 7.28 -8.33
C PRO A 282 -20.73 7.56 -9.22
N ARG A 283 -21.93 7.59 -8.62
CA ARG A 283 -23.22 7.91 -9.26
C ARG A 283 -23.95 8.98 -8.46
N ALA A 284 -25.08 9.46 -8.98
CA ALA A 284 -25.97 10.35 -8.23
C ALA A 284 -26.64 9.53 -7.10
N TRP A 285 -26.40 9.92 -5.85
CA TRP A 285 -26.99 9.28 -4.68
C TRP A 285 -28.07 10.18 -4.10
N GLU A 286 -29.24 9.64 -3.80
CA GLU A 286 -30.23 10.34 -2.99
C GLU A 286 -29.97 10.04 -1.51
N ALA A 287 -29.95 11.06 -0.67
CA ALA A 287 -29.84 10.94 0.77
C ALA A 287 -31.09 11.51 1.43
N ARG A 288 -31.68 10.73 2.35
CA ARG A 288 -32.88 11.10 3.10
C ARG A 288 -32.62 11.07 4.60
N ASN A 289 -33.09 12.08 5.30
CA ASN A 289 -33.07 12.10 6.77
C ASN A 289 -34.26 11.31 7.30
N LEU A 290 -33.99 10.17 7.93
CA LEU A 290 -35.00 9.35 8.63
C LEU A 290 -35.13 9.72 10.11
N GLY A 291 -34.23 10.57 10.63
CA GLY A 291 -34.22 10.99 12.02
C GLY A 291 -35.21 12.11 12.34
N PRO A 292 -35.57 12.30 13.62
CA PRO A 292 -36.48 13.35 14.06
C PRO A 292 -35.83 14.74 14.13
N ALA A 293 -34.50 14.84 14.03
CA ALA A 293 -33.75 16.09 14.10
C ALA A 293 -33.20 16.50 12.72
N PRO A 294 -33.11 17.80 12.39
CA PRO A 294 -32.46 18.26 11.16
C PRO A 294 -30.98 17.86 11.10
N VAL A 295 -30.52 17.44 9.93
CA VAL A 295 -29.11 17.09 9.67
C VAL A 295 -28.46 18.22 8.89
N ARG A 296 -27.30 18.71 9.35
CA ARG A 296 -26.54 19.74 8.61
C ARG A 296 -26.12 19.21 7.23
N PHE A 297 -26.34 19.97 6.17
CA PHE A 297 -25.97 19.64 4.79
C PHE A 297 -25.18 20.81 4.19
N ASN A 298 -23.86 20.70 4.09
CA ASN A 298 -22.98 21.82 3.70
C ASN A 298 -23.29 23.13 4.49
N HIS A 299 -23.91 24.11 3.82
CA HIS A 299 -24.34 25.41 4.35
C HIS A 299 -25.85 25.48 4.69
N ALA A 300 -26.58 24.38 4.59
CA ALA A 300 -28.02 24.24 4.82
C ALA A 300 -28.33 23.11 5.82
N PHE A 301 -29.62 22.76 5.95
CA PHE A 301 -30.11 21.67 6.78
C PHE A 301 -31.11 20.80 6.02
N LEU A 302 -31.05 19.49 6.25
CA LEU A 302 -31.99 18.49 5.78
C LEU A 302 -32.95 18.14 6.94
N GLY A 303 -34.17 18.66 6.90
CA GLY A 303 -35.19 18.41 7.93
C GLY A 303 -35.66 16.95 7.98
N PRO A 304 -36.42 16.55 9.03
CA PRO A 304 -36.96 15.20 9.15
C PRO A 304 -37.78 14.78 7.93
N GLY A 305 -37.50 13.59 7.39
CA GLY A 305 -38.13 13.07 6.18
C GLY A 305 -37.68 13.70 4.86
N GLY A 306 -36.91 14.80 4.92
CA GLY A 306 -36.37 15.51 3.77
C GLY A 306 -35.33 14.68 3.02
N ALA A 307 -35.27 14.85 1.70
CA ALA A 307 -34.33 14.17 0.81
C ALA A 307 -33.59 15.17 -0.10
N THR A 308 -32.37 14.83 -0.49
CA THR A 308 -31.55 15.58 -1.44
C THR A 308 -30.72 14.64 -2.31
N VAL A 309 -30.39 15.06 -3.52
CA VAL A 309 -29.35 14.39 -4.33
C VAL A 309 -27.99 14.89 -3.85
N LEU A 310 -27.04 13.98 -3.71
CA LEU A 310 -25.66 14.25 -3.34
C LEU A 310 -24.80 14.45 -4.60
N HIS A 311 -23.98 15.48 -4.56
CA HIS A 311 -22.95 15.80 -5.54
C HIS A 311 -21.56 15.67 -4.92
N ARG A 312 -20.52 15.59 -5.77
CA ARG A 312 -19.13 15.57 -5.28
C ARG A 312 -18.82 16.85 -4.50
N GLY A 313 -18.24 16.68 -3.32
CA GLY A 313 -17.99 17.75 -2.35
C GLY A 313 -19.02 17.80 -1.22
N ASP A 314 -20.19 17.18 -1.40
CA ASP A 314 -21.27 17.26 -0.42
C ASP A 314 -20.97 16.49 0.87
N GLN A 315 -21.42 17.07 1.98
CA GLN A 315 -21.33 16.48 3.31
C GLN A 315 -22.64 16.63 4.07
N LEU A 316 -23.11 15.50 4.61
CA LEU A 316 -24.18 15.42 5.59
C LEU A 316 -23.59 15.16 6.98
N GLY A 317 -24.03 15.97 7.94
CA GLY A 317 -23.73 15.82 9.35
C GLY A 317 -24.32 14.54 9.96
N PRO A 318 -24.13 14.35 11.27
CA PRO A 318 -24.57 13.13 11.93
C PRO A 318 -26.10 13.04 11.96
N GLY A 319 -26.65 11.88 11.61
CA GLY A 319 -28.09 11.61 11.68
C GLY A 319 -28.43 10.17 11.29
N LEU A 320 -29.72 9.82 11.38
CA LEU A 320 -30.23 8.58 10.81
C LEU A 320 -30.54 8.85 9.33
N LEU A 321 -29.72 8.29 8.44
CA LEU A 321 -29.74 8.59 7.01
C LEU A 321 -30.07 7.34 6.20
N GLU A 322 -30.85 7.51 5.13
CA GLU A 322 -31.03 6.53 4.07
C GLU A 322 -30.35 7.04 2.80
N LEU A 323 -29.47 6.23 2.24
CA LEU A 323 -28.88 6.43 0.92
C LEU A 323 -29.61 5.53 -0.08
N ARG A 324 -29.91 6.07 -1.25
CA ARG A 324 -30.54 5.35 -2.35
C ARG A 324 -29.84 5.66 -3.67
N ASP A 325 -29.51 4.61 -4.41
CA ASP A 325 -29.20 4.71 -5.83
C ASP A 325 -30.51 4.58 -6.62
N PRO A 326 -30.97 5.63 -7.33
CA PRO A 326 -32.18 5.56 -8.13
C PRO A 326 -32.06 4.58 -9.30
N GLU A 327 -30.84 4.32 -9.80
CA GLU A 327 -30.62 3.43 -10.96
C GLU A 327 -30.64 1.96 -10.56
N SER A 328 -29.81 1.56 -9.59
CA SER A 328 -29.73 0.15 -9.17
C SER A 328 -30.82 -0.26 -8.18
N GLY A 329 -31.50 0.71 -7.56
CA GLY A 329 -32.41 0.46 -6.45
C GLY A 329 -31.71 0.14 -5.13
N ALA A 330 -30.37 0.13 -5.10
CA ALA A 330 -29.59 -0.10 -3.89
C ALA A 330 -29.92 0.92 -2.81
N ARG A 331 -30.05 0.45 -1.56
CA ARG A 331 -30.36 1.28 -0.39
C ARG A 331 -29.47 0.93 0.78
N ARG A 332 -29.13 1.92 1.60
CA ARG A 332 -28.40 1.75 2.87
C ARG A 332 -28.93 2.71 3.92
N ARG A 333 -29.33 2.19 5.07
CA ARG A 333 -29.66 2.98 6.26
C ARG A 333 -28.49 2.94 7.23
N LEU A 334 -28.15 4.07 7.83
CA LEU A 334 -27.08 4.16 8.82
C LEU A 334 -27.29 5.33 9.77
N GLN A 335 -26.71 5.20 10.96
CA GLN A 335 -26.55 6.29 11.92
C GLN A 335 -25.13 6.85 11.77
N GLY A 336 -24.99 8.09 11.31
CA GLY A 336 -23.66 8.65 11.06
C GLY A 336 -23.66 9.88 10.15
N ARG A 337 -22.47 10.22 9.67
CA ARG A 337 -22.20 11.29 8.69
C ARG A 337 -21.99 10.69 7.31
N ILE A 338 -22.26 11.45 6.25
CA ILE A 338 -21.96 11.05 4.87
C ILE A 338 -21.12 12.14 4.20
N ALA A 339 -20.14 11.73 3.41
CA ALA A 339 -19.41 12.61 2.50
C ALA A 339 -19.30 11.95 1.12
N LEU A 340 -19.58 12.71 0.06
CA LEU A 340 -19.39 12.25 -1.32
C LEU A 340 -18.18 12.96 -1.94
N GLY A 341 -17.05 12.26 -2.05
CA GLY A 341 -15.84 12.74 -2.70
C GLY A 341 -15.57 11.98 -4.00
N ALA A 342 -14.37 11.41 -4.12
CA ALA A 342 -14.10 10.38 -5.14
C ALA A 342 -14.93 9.11 -4.90
N HIS A 343 -15.24 8.84 -3.62
CA HIS A 343 -16.04 7.71 -3.15
C HIS A 343 -17.14 8.24 -2.21
N LEU A 344 -18.23 7.48 -2.06
CA LEU A 344 -19.24 7.72 -1.03
C LEU A 344 -18.72 7.12 0.28
N VAL A 345 -18.52 7.96 1.30
CA VAL A 345 -17.96 7.55 2.59
C VAL A 345 -18.95 7.86 3.71
N ALA A 346 -19.28 6.86 4.50
CA ALA A 346 -20.02 7.00 5.74
C ALA A 346 -19.07 7.00 6.94
N THR A 347 -19.30 7.87 7.93
CA THR A 347 -18.58 7.88 9.20
C THR A 347 -19.56 7.60 10.33
N MET A 348 -19.29 6.56 11.14
CA MET A 348 -20.18 6.09 12.21
C MET A 348 -19.39 5.57 13.41
N ASP A 349 -20.07 5.31 14.53
CA ASP A 349 -19.45 4.66 15.69
C ASP A 349 -19.06 3.22 15.38
N ALA A 350 -17.97 2.73 16.00
CA ALA A 350 -17.52 1.35 15.82
C ALA A 350 -18.60 0.31 16.14
N ARG A 351 -19.47 0.57 17.13
CA ARG A 351 -20.64 -0.27 17.42
C ARG A 351 -21.59 -0.41 16.23
N ALA A 352 -21.97 0.71 15.62
CA ALA A 352 -22.86 0.70 14.47
C ALA A 352 -22.24 -0.04 13.27
N TYR A 353 -20.92 0.07 13.10
CA TYR A 353 -20.20 -0.70 12.10
C TYR A 353 -20.24 -2.21 12.40
N VAL A 354 -19.89 -2.61 13.63
CA VAL A 354 -19.90 -4.02 14.07
C VAL A 354 -21.28 -4.65 13.92
N GLU A 355 -22.33 -3.97 14.38
CA GLU A 355 -23.71 -4.43 14.22
C GLU A 355 -24.08 -4.62 12.74
N GLY A 356 -23.69 -3.69 11.87
CA GLY A 356 -23.92 -3.78 10.44
C GLY A 356 -23.12 -4.88 9.74
N VAL A 357 -21.95 -5.28 10.26
CA VAL A 357 -21.20 -6.44 9.76
C VAL A 357 -21.84 -7.73 10.25
N VAL A 358 -22.19 -7.83 11.53
CA VAL A 358 -22.84 -9.04 12.08
C VAL A 358 -24.17 -9.31 11.40
N ALA A 359 -24.98 -8.27 11.14
CA ALA A 359 -26.22 -8.40 10.38
C ALA A 359 -26.01 -8.91 8.94
N ALA A 360 -24.86 -8.60 8.33
CA ALA A 360 -24.53 -9.02 6.98
C ALA A 360 -23.96 -10.46 6.95
N GLU A 361 -23.00 -10.74 7.82
CA GLU A 361 -22.23 -11.98 7.76
C GLU A 361 -22.92 -13.11 8.53
N LEU A 362 -23.69 -12.79 9.57
CA LEU A 362 -24.26 -13.78 10.50
C LEU A 362 -25.63 -13.35 11.08
N PRO A 363 -26.65 -13.10 10.23
CA PRO A 363 -27.95 -12.58 10.68
C PRO A 363 -28.69 -13.54 11.62
N ASN A 364 -28.57 -14.85 11.42
CA ASN A 364 -29.29 -15.88 12.18
C ASN A 364 -28.38 -16.77 13.05
N GLY A 365 -27.13 -16.34 13.28
CA GLY A 365 -26.18 -17.17 14.05
C GLY A 365 -26.42 -17.14 15.55
N ALA A 366 -25.87 -18.14 16.24
CA ALA A 366 -25.91 -18.21 17.69
C ALA A 366 -25.31 -16.93 18.34
N PRO A 367 -25.91 -16.38 19.40
CA PRO A 367 -25.45 -15.13 20.03
C PRO A 367 -23.96 -15.13 20.40
N ALA A 368 -23.45 -16.25 20.92
CA ALA A 368 -22.04 -16.38 21.27
C ALA A 368 -21.11 -16.24 20.05
N LEU A 369 -21.53 -16.73 18.88
CA LEU A 369 -20.75 -16.58 17.64
C LEU A 369 -20.84 -15.16 17.08
N GLN A 370 -22.01 -14.51 17.21
CA GLN A 370 -22.18 -13.09 16.87
C GLN A 370 -21.26 -12.20 17.72
N GLU A 371 -21.12 -12.50 19.02
CA GLU A 371 -20.17 -11.81 19.90
C GLU A 371 -18.71 -12.05 19.49
N GLN A 372 -18.35 -13.29 19.14
CA GLN A 372 -17.00 -13.60 18.64
C GLN A 372 -16.69 -12.86 17.33
N LEU A 373 -17.65 -12.80 16.40
CA LEU A 373 -17.52 -12.02 15.18
C LEU A 373 -17.37 -10.53 15.51
N GLY A 374 -18.18 -9.98 16.42
CA GLY A 374 -18.05 -8.59 16.84
C GLY A 374 -16.64 -8.27 17.38
N ALA A 375 -16.08 -9.15 18.21
CA ALA A 375 -14.72 -8.99 18.72
C ALA A 375 -13.68 -9.09 17.60
N ALA A 376 -13.84 -10.02 16.65
CA ALA A 376 -12.97 -10.15 15.49
C ALA A 376 -13.02 -8.90 14.58
N VAL A 377 -14.19 -8.28 14.40
CA VAL A 377 -14.36 -7.03 13.65
C VAL A 377 -13.65 -5.87 14.34
N LEU A 378 -13.75 -5.75 15.67
CA LEU A 378 -12.99 -4.72 16.41
C LEU A 378 -11.48 -4.92 16.27
N ARG A 379 -10.97 -6.17 16.38
CA ARG A 379 -9.56 -6.47 16.10
C ARG A 379 -9.17 -6.22 14.64
N PHE A 380 -10.10 -6.42 13.70
CA PHE A 380 -9.86 -6.11 12.29
C PHE A 380 -9.69 -4.61 12.07
N LEU A 381 -10.60 -3.81 12.62
CA LEU A 381 -10.52 -2.34 12.63
C LEU A 381 -9.30 -1.83 13.38
N ALA A 382 -8.88 -2.56 14.42
CA ALA A 382 -7.69 -2.26 15.17
C ALA A 382 -6.53 -2.12 14.19
N HIS A 383 -6.34 -3.05 13.23
CA HIS A 383 -5.33 -2.94 12.15
C HIS A 383 -5.44 -1.70 11.25
N GLY A 384 -6.31 -0.74 11.52
CA GLY A 384 -6.30 0.57 10.90
C GLY A 384 -6.79 0.62 9.45
N PRO A 385 -6.56 1.74 8.76
CA PRO A 385 -7.24 2.02 7.51
C PRO A 385 -6.81 1.16 6.32
N ARG A 386 -7.77 0.49 5.68
CA ARG A 386 -7.61 -0.34 4.48
C ARG A 386 -7.60 0.49 3.18
N HIS A 387 -8.12 1.71 3.22
CA HIS A 387 -8.17 2.62 2.09
C HIS A 387 -7.51 3.96 2.44
N LYS A 388 -7.13 4.73 1.41
CA LYS A 388 -6.48 6.04 1.58
C LYS A 388 -7.38 7.06 2.31
N ASP A 389 -8.69 6.98 2.08
CA ASP A 389 -9.72 7.93 2.51
C ASP A 389 -10.76 7.31 3.46
N ALA A 390 -10.67 6.00 3.74
CA ALA A 390 -11.60 5.27 4.59
C ALA A 390 -10.90 4.14 5.33
N ASP A 391 -11.50 3.73 6.44
CA ASP A 391 -10.94 2.69 7.29
C ASP A 391 -11.23 1.31 6.68
N VAL A 392 -12.38 1.15 6.05
CA VAL A 392 -12.89 -0.09 5.44
C VAL A 392 -13.81 0.22 4.26
N CYS A 393 -14.21 -0.81 3.49
CA CYS A 393 -15.29 -0.74 2.51
C CYS A 393 -16.37 -1.78 2.83
N ASP A 394 -17.55 -1.64 2.20
CA ASP A 394 -18.70 -2.53 2.37
C ASP A 394 -18.70 -3.78 1.48
N ASN A 395 -17.53 -4.13 0.92
CA ASN A 395 -17.32 -5.29 0.08
C ASN A 395 -16.58 -6.41 0.84
N THR A 396 -16.72 -7.65 0.36
CA THR A 396 -16.15 -8.89 0.93
C THR A 396 -14.62 -8.90 1.05
N HIS A 397 -13.90 -7.96 0.43
CA HIS A 397 -12.46 -7.77 0.67
C HIS A 397 -12.15 -7.16 2.05
N CYS A 398 -13.07 -6.38 2.63
CA CYS A 398 -12.94 -5.86 4.00
C CYS A 398 -13.94 -6.55 4.93
N ALA A 399 -15.23 -6.29 4.72
CA ALA A 399 -16.32 -6.91 5.42
C ALA A 399 -17.57 -6.68 4.58
N TRP A 400 -18.47 -7.67 4.52
CA TRP A 400 -19.80 -7.32 4.08
C TRP A 400 -20.47 -6.48 5.16
N PHE A 401 -20.91 -5.28 4.80
CA PHE A 401 -21.50 -4.33 5.74
C PHE A 401 -22.88 -3.89 5.24
N VAL A 402 -23.92 -4.05 6.08
CA VAL A 402 -25.28 -3.63 5.74
C VAL A 402 -25.81 -2.42 6.52
N GLY A 403 -25.04 -1.87 7.45
CA GLY A 403 -25.51 -0.79 8.34
C GLY A 403 -26.75 -1.24 9.11
N ARG A 404 -27.79 -0.38 9.15
CA ARG A 404 -29.11 -0.71 9.73
C ARG A 404 -30.05 -1.35 8.70
N GLY A 405 -29.46 -1.99 7.68
CA GLY A 405 -30.18 -2.61 6.57
C GLY A 405 -30.65 -1.61 5.50
N PRO A 406 -31.49 -2.07 4.57
CA PRO A 406 -31.80 -3.49 4.37
C PRO A 406 -30.60 -4.25 3.79
N ARG A 407 -30.59 -5.58 3.92
CA ARG A 407 -29.71 -6.41 3.10
C ARG A 407 -30.12 -6.26 1.63
N LEU A 408 -29.14 -6.27 0.74
CA LEU A 408 -29.39 -6.17 -0.68
C LEU A 408 -29.27 -7.55 -1.31
N GLU A 409 -30.30 -7.93 -2.05
CA GLU A 409 -30.29 -9.09 -2.93
C GLU A 409 -30.07 -8.60 -4.36
N TRP A 410 -28.96 -8.99 -4.96
CA TRP A 410 -28.66 -8.63 -6.35
C TRP A 410 -29.41 -9.59 -7.28
N HIS A 411 -30.45 -9.09 -7.94
CA HIS A 411 -31.19 -9.86 -8.93
C HIS A 411 -30.35 -10.05 -10.20
N ASP A 412 -29.57 -9.03 -10.57
CA ASP A 412 -28.57 -9.09 -11.62
C ASP A 412 -27.39 -8.16 -11.30
N ALA A 413 -26.44 -8.02 -12.23
CA ALA A 413 -25.23 -7.21 -12.03
C ALA A 413 -25.48 -5.70 -11.86
N ARG A 414 -26.71 -5.22 -12.07
CA ARG A 414 -27.07 -3.79 -12.05
C ARG A 414 -28.26 -3.47 -11.15
N HIS A 415 -29.11 -4.44 -10.81
CA HIS A 415 -30.31 -4.20 -10.01
C HIS A 415 -30.28 -4.97 -8.68
N ALA A 416 -30.51 -4.22 -7.60
CA ALA A 416 -30.63 -4.74 -6.25
C ALA A 416 -32.07 -4.60 -5.74
N LEU A 417 -32.55 -5.64 -5.08
CA LEU A 417 -33.76 -5.63 -4.29
C LEU A 417 -33.38 -5.41 -2.83
N ALA A 418 -34.03 -4.43 -2.22
CA ALA A 418 -33.92 -4.16 -0.80
C ALA A 418 -34.79 -5.16 -0.03
N GLY A 419 -34.18 -5.91 0.89
CA GLY A 419 -34.91 -6.71 1.87
C GLY A 419 -35.77 -5.87 2.82
N SER A 420 -36.46 -6.55 3.74
CA SER A 420 -37.30 -5.93 4.77
C SER A 420 -36.71 -6.06 6.17
N ASP A 421 -35.42 -6.39 6.27
CA ASP A 421 -34.78 -6.75 7.53
C ASP A 421 -34.86 -5.61 8.57
N GLU A 422 -35.23 -6.00 9.79
CA GLU A 422 -35.15 -5.12 10.95
C GLU A 422 -33.68 -4.81 11.30
N PRO A 423 -33.39 -3.60 11.81
CA PRO A 423 -32.05 -3.27 12.26
C PRO A 423 -31.58 -4.22 13.37
N PHE A 424 -30.46 -4.89 13.13
CA PHE A 424 -29.76 -5.64 14.16
C PHE A 424 -29.12 -4.68 15.18
N ALA A 425 -29.17 -5.04 16.47
CA ALA A 425 -28.49 -4.29 17.53
C ALA A 425 -28.10 -5.23 18.67
N PHE A 426 -26.92 -5.00 19.25
CA PHE A 426 -26.53 -5.67 20.48
C PHE A 426 -27.12 -4.96 21.69
N GLY A 427 -27.50 -5.72 22.72
CA GLY A 427 -27.73 -5.14 24.05
C GLY A 427 -26.41 -4.74 24.71
N GLU A 428 -26.45 -3.79 25.66
CA GLU A 428 -25.24 -3.27 26.34
C GLU A 428 -24.34 -4.38 26.91
N ALA A 429 -24.94 -5.37 27.58
CA ALA A 429 -24.16 -6.47 28.16
C ALA A 429 -23.42 -7.32 27.11
N ALA A 430 -23.99 -7.48 25.90
CA ALA A 430 -23.33 -8.19 24.81
C ALA A 430 -22.22 -7.33 24.19
N TRP A 431 -22.48 -6.04 24.00
CA TRP A 431 -21.48 -5.08 23.54
C TRP A 431 -20.26 -5.02 24.47
N ASP A 432 -20.48 -4.99 25.78
CA ASP A 432 -19.43 -5.01 26.80
C ASP A 432 -18.57 -6.28 26.72
N ARG A 433 -19.18 -7.44 26.44
CA ARG A 433 -18.45 -8.70 26.24
C ARG A 433 -17.63 -8.66 24.95
N ILE A 434 -18.19 -8.12 23.87
CA ILE A 434 -17.51 -7.92 22.59
C ILE A 434 -16.27 -7.03 22.77
N ALA A 435 -16.43 -5.87 23.41
CA ALA A 435 -15.34 -4.94 23.66
C ALA A 435 -14.23 -5.60 24.49
N ARG A 436 -14.57 -6.20 25.64
CA ARG A 436 -13.59 -6.93 26.46
C ARG A 436 -12.89 -8.05 25.68
N ALA A 437 -13.64 -8.88 24.98
CA ALA A 437 -13.08 -9.98 24.20
C ALA A 437 -12.13 -9.47 23.11
N ALA A 438 -12.41 -8.33 22.48
CA ALA A 438 -11.53 -7.77 21.45
C ALA A 438 -10.12 -7.48 21.97
N HIS A 439 -9.94 -7.11 23.25
CA HIS A 439 -8.61 -6.85 23.84
C HIS A 439 -7.79 -8.13 24.08
N GLU A 440 -8.44 -9.29 24.15
CA GLU A 440 -7.77 -10.58 24.31
C GLU A 440 -7.21 -11.07 22.97
N PRO A 441 -6.13 -11.89 22.96
CA PRO A 441 -5.66 -12.55 21.76
C PRO A 441 -6.76 -13.37 21.08
N GLY A 442 -6.91 -13.21 19.77
CA GLY A 442 -7.89 -13.97 19.00
C GLY A 442 -7.91 -13.57 17.52
N PRO A 443 -8.76 -14.22 16.72
CA PRO A 443 -8.84 -13.94 15.29
C PRO A 443 -9.29 -12.51 15.04
N SER A 444 -8.74 -11.92 13.99
CA SER A 444 -9.05 -10.60 13.46
C SER A 444 -9.44 -10.64 12.00
N GLN A 445 -9.65 -11.85 11.46
CA GLN A 445 -10.21 -12.15 10.15
C GLN A 445 -11.31 -13.19 10.38
N TRP A 446 -12.24 -13.32 9.44
CA TRP A 446 -13.29 -14.34 9.48
C TRP A 446 -13.62 -14.84 8.08
N THR A 447 -14.23 -16.00 8.01
CA THR A 447 -14.58 -16.66 6.74
C THR A 447 -15.93 -17.33 6.88
N ALA A 448 -16.70 -17.41 5.79
CA ALA A 448 -18.01 -18.04 5.81
C ALA A 448 -17.93 -19.50 6.28
N HIS A 449 -17.06 -20.33 5.69
CA HIS A 449 -16.89 -21.72 6.10
C HIS A 449 -15.44 -22.18 5.86
N CYS A 450 -14.75 -22.76 6.85
CA CYS A 450 -13.34 -23.14 6.70
C CYS A 450 -13.15 -24.45 5.91
N GLY A 451 -14.21 -25.25 5.76
CA GLY A 451 -14.17 -26.55 5.09
C GLY A 451 -13.39 -27.60 5.86
N GLY A 452 -13.29 -27.48 7.19
CA GLY A 452 -12.55 -28.40 8.06
C GLY A 452 -11.04 -28.15 8.12
N GLU A 453 -10.52 -27.20 7.34
CA GLU A 453 -9.09 -26.94 7.23
C GLU A 453 -8.86 -25.42 7.09
N PRO A 454 -8.77 -24.69 8.22
CA PRO A 454 -8.48 -23.26 8.19
C PRO A 454 -7.07 -22.98 7.65
N LEU A 455 -6.90 -21.80 7.05
CA LEU A 455 -5.66 -21.32 6.47
C LEU A 455 -5.10 -20.14 7.27
N SER A 456 -3.79 -19.89 7.15
CA SER A 456 -3.13 -18.73 7.74
C SER A 456 -3.22 -17.51 6.82
N PRO A 457 -3.05 -16.27 7.35
CA PRO A 457 -2.91 -15.10 6.50
C PRO A 457 -1.74 -15.20 5.51
N HIS A 458 -0.62 -15.82 5.91
CA HIS A 458 0.50 -16.10 5.00
C HIS A 458 0.08 -16.97 3.82
N ALA A 459 -0.69 -18.03 4.08
CA ALA A 459 -1.16 -18.95 3.07
C ALA A 459 -1.94 -18.27 1.94
N ILE A 460 -2.65 -17.18 2.22
CA ILE A 460 -3.46 -16.47 1.22
C ILE A 460 -2.77 -15.23 0.66
N TRP A 461 -2.09 -14.45 1.51
CA TRP A 461 -1.58 -13.12 1.16
C TRP A 461 -0.06 -12.97 1.27
N GLY A 462 0.69 -14.02 1.66
CA GLY A 462 2.16 -14.03 1.69
C GLY A 462 2.81 -13.19 2.79
N GLY A 463 2.05 -12.73 3.80
CA GLY A 463 2.56 -11.96 4.95
C GLY A 463 3.36 -12.79 5.95
N ALA A 464 3.91 -12.17 7.01
CA ALA A 464 4.72 -12.90 8.00
C ALA A 464 3.89 -13.82 8.93
N ASP A 465 2.60 -13.55 9.07
CA ASP A 465 1.72 -14.29 9.98
C ASP A 465 1.33 -15.66 9.42
N ARG A 466 1.94 -16.70 10.00
CA ARG A 466 1.69 -18.11 9.66
C ARG A 466 0.73 -18.80 10.63
N ALA A 467 0.17 -18.06 11.60
CA ALA A 467 -0.75 -18.65 12.56
C ALA A 467 -2.05 -19.09 11.86
N VAL A 468 -2.51 -20.29 12.20
CA VAL A 468 -3.80 -20.82 11.78
C VAL A 468 -4.71 -20.78 12.99
N THR A 469 -5.86 -20.11 12.88
CA THR A 469 -6.90 -20.15 13.91
C THR A 469 -7.63 -21.49 13.80
N PRO A 470 -7.55 -22.38 14.83
CA PRO A 470 -8.26 -23.65 14.79
C PRO A 470 -9.77 -23.44 14.74
N CYS A 471 -10.48 -24.29 14.00
CA CYS A 471 -11.93 -24.33 14.01
C CYS A 471 -12.41 -25.40 15.00
N PRO A 472 -13.14 -25.05 16.08
CA PRO A 472 -13.67 -26.06 17.00
C PRO A 472 -14.94 -26.76 16.48
N ARG A 473 -15.52 -26.28 15.37
CA ARG A 473 -16.79 -26.80 14.81
C ARG A 473 -16.62 -27.78 13.65
N HIS A 474 -15.53 -27.64 12.90
CA HIS A 474 -15.27 -28.42 11.71
C HIS A 474 -13.89 -29.06 11.79
N ASP A 475 -13.83 -30.33 11.42
CA ASP A 475 -12.61 -31.07 11.17
C ASP A 475 -12.59 -31.54 9.70
N ALA A 476 -11.52 -32.24 9.30
CA ALA A 476 -11.38 -32.76 7.95
C ALA A 476 -12.51 -33.72 7.51
N SER A 477 -13.26 -34.31 8.45
CA SER A 477 -14.42 -35.18 8.13
C SER A 477 -15.67 -34.37 7.76
N ARG A 478 -15.73 -33.09 8.15
CA ARG A 478 -16.75 -32.11 7.76
C ARG A 478 -16.21 -31.15 6.70
N SER A 479 -15.51 -31.70 5.70
CA SER A 479 -15.14 -30.93 4.52
C SER A 479 -16.43 -30.51 3.81
N ASP A 480 -16.57 -29.23 3.49
CA ASP A 480 -17.65 -28.67 2.67
C ASP A 480 -17.13 -28.54 1.24
N PRO A 481 -17.01 -29.65 0.46
CA PRO A 481 -16.32 -29.62 -0.81
C PRO A 481 -17.17 -28.89 -1.85
N TRP A 482 -16.48 -28.20 -2.77
CA TRP A 482 -17.10 -27.63 -3.94
C TRP A 482 -16.34 -28.01 -5.21
N SER A 483 -17.07 -28.04 -6.31
CA SER A 483 -16.55 -28.20 -7.66
C SER A 483 -17.20 -27.16 -8.58
N ARG A 484 -16.39 -26.50 -9.41
CA ARG A 484 -16.85 -25.49 -10.37
C ARG A 484 -16.20 -25.72 -11.73
N GLN A 485 -17.00 -25.67 -12.77
CA GLN A 485 -16.53 -25.77 -14.15
C GLN A 485 -16.15 -24.39 -14.67
N TRP A 486 -14.91 -24.26 -15.13
CA TRP A 486 -14.35 -23.07 -15.78
C TRP A 486 -14.20 -23.34 -17.28
N ARG A 487 -15.24 -23.01 -18.04
CA ARG A 487 -15.28 -23.22 -19.49
C ARG A 487 -14.18 -22.42 -20.19
N ALA A 488 -13.55 -23.01 -21.21
CA ALA A 488 -12.44 -22.40 -21.96
C ALA A 488 -12.78 -21.02 -22.53
N ALA A 489 -14.01 -20.82 -23.02
CA ALA A 489 -14.47 -19.54 -23.54
C ALA A 489 -14.52 -18.44 -22.45
N SER A 490 -15.01 -18.78 -21.26
CA SER A 490 -15.07 -17.86 -20.12
C SER A 490 -13.66 -17.51 -19.62
N LEU A 491 -12.78 -18.52 -19.48
CA LEU A 491 -11.39 -18.30 -19.10
C LEU A 491 -10.64 -17.44 -20.12
N SER A 492 -10.93 -17.62 -21.41
CA SER A 492 -10.35 -16.80 -22.48
C SER A 492 -10.73 -15.33 -22.33
N LYS A 493 -11.99 -15.06 -22.01
CA LYS A 493 -12.48 -13.71 -21.70
C LYS A 493 -11.84 -13.15 -20.43
N THR A 494 -11.68 -13.98 -19.40
CA THR A 494 -11.07 -13.58 -18.11
C THR A 494 -9.60 -13.17 -18.24
N PHE A 495 -8.80 -13.90 -19.03
CA PHE A 495 -7.35 -13.71 -19.10
C PHE A 495 -6.86 -13.04 -20.40
N GLY A 496 -7.77 -12.76 -21.33
CA GLY A 496 -7.50 -12.05 -22.57
C GLY A 496 -6.83 -12.92 -23.65
N GLY A 497 -7.12 -14.23 -23.66
CA GLY A 497 -6.59 -15.19 -24.63
C GLY A 497 -6.82 -16.64 -24.22
N PRO A 498 -6.66 -17.61 -25.13
CA PRO A 498 -6.89 -19.02 -24.84
C PRO A 498 -5.95 -19.52 -23.73
N VAL A 499 -6.50 -20.23 -22.74
CA VAL A 499 -5.73 -20.80 -21.63
C VAL A 499 -5.23 -22.20 -22.02
N GLU A 500 -3.91 -22.36 -22.09
CA GLU A 500 -3.26 -23.65 -22.39
C GLU A 500 -3.20 -24.55 -21.16
N SER A 501 -2.89 -23.97 -20.01
CA SER A 501 -2.85 -24.70 -18.75
C SER A 501 -3.16 -23.79 -17.57
N LEU A 502 -3.71 -24.40 -16.52
CA LEU A 502 -4.07 -23.72 -15.29
C LEU A 502 -3.75 -24.64 -14.12
N ALA A 503 -3.03 -24.12 -13.12
CA ALA A 503 -2.60 -24.90 -11.98
C ALA A 503 -2.61 -24.06 -10.70
N VAL A 504 -2.99 -24.68 -9.59
CA VAL A 504 -2.79 -24.11 -8.25
C VAL A 504 -1.44 -24.56 -7.73
N THR A 505 -0.67 -23.63 -7.20
CA THR A 505 0.64 -23.89 -6.59
C THR A 505 0.77 -23.14 -5.27
N TRP A 506 1.70 -23.57 -4.43
CA TRP A 506 1.94 -23.00 -3.11
C TRP A 506 3.41 -22.55 -2.93
N PRO A 507 3.95 -21.67 -3.79
CA PRO A 507 5.33 -21.19 -3.65
C PRO A 507 5.54 -20.57 -2.26
N ASN A 508 6.53 -21.07 -1.53
CA ASN A 508 6.84 -20.67 -0.15
C ASN A 508 5.65 -20.80 0.83
N GLY A 509 4.65 -21.64 0.50
CA GLY A 509 3.45 -21.83 1.30
C GLY A 509 2.33 -20.81 1.04
N VAL A 510 2.38 -20.05 -0.06
CA VAL A 510 1.37 -19.05 -0.46
C VAL A 510 0.58 -19.53 -1.67
N TRP A 511 -0.75 -19.55 -1.59
CA TRP A 511 -1.62 -19.93 -2.70
C TRP A 511 -1.39 -19.03 -3.91
N THR A 512 -1.19 -19.64 -5.08
CA THR A 512 -0.94 -18.94 -6.34
C THR A 512 -1.58 -19.69 -7.50
N LEU A 513 -2.39 -18.99 -8.30
CA LEU A 513 -2.92 -19.51 -9.56
C LEU A 513 -1.96 -19.20 -10.70
N ARG A 514 -1.42 -20.26 -11.32
CA ARG A 514 -0.62 -20.15 -12.53
C ARG A 514 -1.50 -20.34 -13.76
N VAL A 515 -1.48 -19.35 -14.64
CA VAL A 515 -2.23 -19.37 -15.90
C VAL A 515 -1.25 -19.26 -17.05
N LYS A 516 -1.21 -20.27 -17.92
CA LYS A 516 -0.41 -20.24 -19.13
C LYS A 516 -1.28 -19.89 -20.33
N LEU A 517 -0.86 -18.87 -21.05
CA LEU A 517 -1.41 -18.43 -22.34
C LEU A 517 -0.32 -18.64 -23.42
N PRO A 518 -0.66 -18.70 -24.72
CA PRO A 518 0.33 -18.87 -25.78
C PRO A 518 1.44 -17.81 -25.78
N SER A 519 1.11 -16.58 -25.37
CA SER A 519 2.04 -15.44 -25.41
C SER A 519 2.73 -15.14 -24.08
N ARG A 520 2.24 -15.68 -22.96
CA ARG A 520 2.73 -15.33 -21.61
C ARG A 520 2.24 -16.29 -20.52
N SER A 521 2.92 -16.27 -19.39
CA SER A 521 2.44 -16.87 -18.15
C SER A 521 2.07 -15.79 -17.14
N LEU A 522 1.02 -16.04 -16.36
CA LEU A 522 0.57 -15.20 -15.26
C LEU A 522 0.68 -15.98 -13.96
N GLU A 523 1.18 -15.35 -12.91
CA GLU A 523 1.08 -15.84 -11.53
C GLU A 523 0.18 -14.86 -10.77
N LEU A 524 -0.94 -15.36 -10.25
CA LEU A 524 -1.96 -14.54 -9.62
C LEU A 524 -2.11 -14.93 -8.16
N SER A 525 -2.15 -13.94 -7.28
CA SER A 525 -2.58 -14.12 -5.89
C SER A 525 -4.05 -14.53 -5.82
N TYR A 526 -4.48 -15.03 -4.66
CA TYR A 526 -5.87 -15.42 -4.42
C TYR A 526 -6.86 -14.31 -4.79
N ASP A 527 -6.66 -13.09 -4.27
CA ASP A 527 -7.56 -11.97 -4.50
C ASP A 527 -7.62 -11.54 -5.97
N GLU A 528 -6.49 -11.62 -6.69
CA GLU A 528 -6.44 -11.31 -8.13
C GLU A 528 -7.16 -12.36 -8.96
N ALA A 529 -6.92 -13.64 -8.69
CA ALA A 529 -7.59 -14.74 -9.36
C ALA A 529 -9.10 -14.69 -9.11
N HIS A 530 -9.50 -14.54 -7.85
CA HIS A 530 -10.90 -14.45 -7.43
C HIS A 530 -11.63 -13.30 -8.12
N ARG A 531 -11.09 -12.07 -8.10
CA ARG A 531 -11.71 -10.92 -8.77
C ARG A 531 -11.81 -11.07 -10.28
N ARG A 532 -10.76 -11.61 -10.94
CA ARG A 532 -10.78 -11.80 -12.40
C ARG A 532 -11.81 -12.85 -12.81
N LEU A 533 -11.85 -13.99 -12.11
CA LEU A 533 -12.85 -15.03 -12.35
C LEU A 533 -14.26 -14.50 -12.08
N ALA A 534 -14.48 -13.81 -10.96
CA ALA A 534 -15.78 -13.27 -10.58
C ALA A 534 -16.34 -12.29 -11.61
N ALA A 535 -15.50 -11.47 -12.25
CA ALA A 535 -15.91 -10.50 -13.27
C ALA A 535 -16.54 -11.14 -14.52
N VAL A 536 -16.30 -12.44 -14.78
CA VAL A 536 -16.80 -13.15 -15.96
C VAL A 536 -17.73 -14.31 -15.59
N LEU A 537 -17.37 -15.07 -14.56
CA LEU A 537 -18.04 -16.31 -14.15
C LEU A 537 -18.95 -16.12 -12.92
N GLY A 538 -18.95 -14.94 -12.30
CA GLY A 538 -19.67 -14.66 -11.05
C GLY A 538 -18.87 -15.03 -9.80
N TRP A 539 -19.28 -14.48 -8.66
CA TRP A 539 -18.56 -14.63 -7.37
C TRP A 539 -18.46 -16.07 -6.89
N ASP A 540 -19.39 -16.94 -7.27
CA ASP A 540 -19.40 -18.36 -6.92
C ASP A 540 -18.46 -19.22 -7.80
N ALA A 541 -17.73 -18.61 -8.74
CA ALA A 541 -16.81 -19.34 -9.62
C ALA A 541 -15.62 -19.96 -8.85
N MET A 542 -15.20 -19.34 -7.76
CA MET A 542 -14.15 -19.85 -6.86
C MET A 542 -14.55 -19.50 -5.42
N PRO A 543 -15.44 -20.30 -4.79
CA PRO A 543 -16.02 -19.99 -3.48
C PRO A 543 -14.98 -19.80 -2.37
N SER A 544 -13.85 -20.49 -2.48
CA SER A 544 -12.69 -20.40 -1.60
C SER A 544 -11.41 -20.67 -2.42
N PRO A 545 -10.19 -20.56 -1.84
CA PRO A 545 -8.97 -20.97 -2.53
C PRO A 545 -9.10 -22.43 -3.01
N ALA A 546 -8.99 -22.64 -4.32
CA ALA A 546 -9.08 -23.98 -4.92
C ALA A 546 -7.94 -24.85 -4.42
N ASP A 547 -8.22 -26.10 -4.06
CA ASP A 547 -7.21 -27.08 -3.67
C ASP A 547 -6.47 -27.60 -4.93
N ARG A 548 -7.21 -27.78 -6.03
CA ARG A 548 -6.69 -28.26 -7.32
C ARG A 548 -7.52 -27.73 -8.49
N VAL A 549 -6.90 -27.75 -9.67
CA VAL A 549 -7.56 -27.51 -10.95
C VAL A 549 -7.07 -28.53 -11.96
N GLU A 550 -8.01 -29.18 -12.65
CA GLU A 550 -7.74 -30.23 -13.63
C GLU A 550 -8.35 -29.84 -14.98
N ALA A 551 -7.65 -30.12 -16.08
CA ALA A 551 -8.19 -29.90 -17.42
C ALA A 551 -9.28 -30.93 -17.73
N ASP A 552 -10.33 -30.49 -18.42
CA ASP A 552 -11.38 -31.35 -18.96
C ASP A 552 -11.64 -31.02 -20.44
N GLY A 553 -12.51 -31.79 -21.10
CA GLY A 553 -12.78 -31.63 -22.54
C GLY A 553 -13.36 -30.26 -22.94
N ASN A 554 -13.84 -29.45 -21.99
CA ASN A 554 -14.50 -28.16 -22.22
C ASN A 554 -13.80 -26.98 -21.50
N GLY A 555 -12.67 -27.20 -20.85
CA GLY A 555 -11.94 -26.21 -20.08
C GLY A 555 -11.23 -26.83 -18.89
N PHE A 556 -11.57 -26.35 -17.69
CA PHE A 556 -10.98 -26.82 -16.44
C PHE A 556 -12.05 -27.01 -15.37
N THR A 557 -11.86 -27.99 -14.50
CA THR A 557 -12.65 -28.18 -13.29
C THR A 557 -11.80 -27.82 -12.09
N ALA A 558 -12.24 -26.82 -11.32
CA ALA A 558 -11.63 -26.42 -10.06
C ALA A 558 -12.38 -27.07 -8.90
N THR A 559 -11.64 -27.60 -7.94
CA THR A 559 -12.23 -28.14 -6.71
C THR A 559 -11.54 -27.56 -5.49
N GLY A 560 -12.31 -27.34 -4.43
CA GLY A 560 -11.80 -26.90 -3.14
C GLY A 560 -12.79 -27.25 -2.04
N ARG A 561 -12.67 -26.55 -0.91
CA ARG A 561 -13.53 -26.75 0.26
C ARG A 561 -13.83 -25.45 0.98
N GLY A 562 -14.97 -25.39 1.66
CA GLY A 562 -15.43 -24.22 2.39
C GLY A 562 -15.78 -23.05 1.49
N SER A 563 -15.99 -21.90 2.13
CA SER A 563 -16.43 -20.66 1.50
C SER A 563 -15.75 -19.46 2.17
N GLY A 564 -15.29 -18.52 1.33
CA GLY A 564 -14.40 -17.44 1.73
C GLY A 564 -12.92 -17.85 1.76
N HIS A 565 -12.05 -16.96 2.22
CA HIS A 565 -10.59 -17.17 2.18
C HIS A 565 -10.07 -18.21 3.20
N ARG A 566 -10.94 -18.78 4.05
CA ARG A 566 -10.61 -19.80 5.07
C ARG A 566 -9.70 -19.33 6.21
N VAL A 567 -9.51 -18.02 6.38
CA VAL A 567 -8.60 -17.44 7.40
C VAL A 567 -9.39 -16.89 8.58
N GLY A 568 -8.93 -17.19 9.80
CA GLY A 568 -9.48 -16.62 11.04
C GLY A 568 -10.72 -17.36 11.56
N LEU A 569 -11.69 -16.61 12.08
CA LEU A 569 -12.93 -17.15 12.66
C LEU A 569 -13.81 -17.77 11.55
N CYS A 570 -14.06 -19.08 11.61
CA CYS A 570 -15.09 -19.72 10.78
C CYS A 570 -16.47 -19.23 11.21
N LEU A 571 -17.42 -19.01 10.29
CA LEU A 571 -18.79 -18.61 10.65
C LEU A 571 -19.81 -19.74 10.46
N GLY A 572 -19.52 -20.73 9.63
CA GLY A 572 -20.44 -21.81 9.28
C GLY A 572 -20.71 -22.78 10.44
N GLU A 573 -21.90 -23.36 10.45
CA GLU A 573 -22.31 -24.34 11.48
C GLU A 573 -21.78 -25.74 11.23
#